data_AF-D2UC11-F1
#
_entry.id   AF-D2UC11-F1
#
_cell.length_a   1.000
_cell.length_b   1.000
_cell.length_c   1.000
_cell.angle_alpha   90.00
_cell.angle_beta   90.00
_cell.angle_gamma   90.00
#
_symmetry.space_group_name_H-M   'P 1'
#
loop_
_entity.id
_entity.type
_entity.pdbx_description
1 polymer ?
#
loop_
_entity_poly.entity_id
_entity_poly.type
_entity_poly.pdbx_seq_one_letter_code
_entity_poly.pdbx_strand_id
1 'polypeptide(L)'
;MFSYEDRLRAVQLYIKLGKRVGLTIQQLGFPTKSTLKHWCQEYEQGLGLATRSTRAPTYSQAQKEFAVAHYLENGRCFATTIKVLGYRPRTLLPFCAQKLGMSRPSLYT
;
A
#
# COMPACT_ATOMS: atom_id res chain seq x y z
N MET A 1 18.09 6.42 4.74
CA MET A 1 16.72 6.01 5.16
C MET A 1 16.67 6.00 6.68
N PHE A 2 15.59 6.46 7.30
CA PHE A 2 15.43 6.43 8.77
C PHE A 2 14.78 5.11 9.21
N SER A 3 15.34 4.50 10.27
CA SER A 3 14.78 3.28 10.86
C SER A 3 13.40 3.54 11.47
N TYR A 4 12.57 2.52 11.58
CA TYR A 4 11.25 2.63 12.21
C TYR A 4 11.34 3.16 13.65
N GLU A 5 12.36 2.72 14.40
CA GLU A 5 12.62 3.21 15.76
C GLU A 5 12.93 4.71 15.80
N ASP A 6 13.75 5.20 14.86
CA ASP A 6 14.12 6.62 14.80
C ASP A 6 12.89 7.50 14.53
N ARG A 7 11.96 7.01 13.69
CA ARG A 7 10.69 7.68 13.41
C ARG A 7 9.80 7.72 14.64
N LEU A 8 9.68 6.60 15.35
CA LEU A 8 8.92 6.51 16.59
C LEU A 8 9.46 7.45 17.65
N ARG A 9 10.79 7.46 17.87
CA ARG A 9 11.43 8.37 18.83
C ARG A 9 11.15 9.82 18.48
N ALA A 10 11.23 10.19 17.20
CA ALA A 10 10.94 11.54 16.72
C ALA A 10 9.47 11.96 16.98
N VAL A 11 8.51 11.08 16.68
CA VAL A 11 7.08 11.36 16.92
C VAL A 11 6.77 11.44 18.42
N GLN A 12 7.34 10.55 19.24
CA GLN A 12 7.16 10.60 20.70
C GLN A 12 7.74 11.89 21.30
N LEU A 13 8.93 12.31 20.88
CA LEU A 13 9.52 13.58 21.30
C LEU A 13 8.67 14.77 20.86
N TYR A 14 8.14 14.74 19.64
CA TYR A 14 7.26 15.81 19.14
C TYR A 14 5.98 15.95 19.96
N ILE A 15 5.36 14.84 20.37
CA ILE A 15 4.18 14.83 21.23
C ILE A 15 4.55 15.35 22.63
N LYS A 16 5.65 14.87 23.22
CA LYS A 16 6.15 15.33 24.53
C LYS A 16 6.44 16.83 24.56
N LEU A 17 6.98 17.40 23.48
CA LEU A 17 7.32 18.81 23.36
C LEU A 17 6.13 19.70 22.96
N GLY A 18 4.91 19.16 22.90
CA GLY A 18 3.71 19.93 22.57
C GLY A 18 3.69 20.43 21.12
N LYS A 19 4.08 19.58 20.17
CA LYS A 19 4.08 19.87 18.72
C LYS A 19 5.09 20.94 18.26
N ARG A 20 6.17 21.15 19.03
CA ARG A 20 7.26 22.07 18.68
C ARG A 20 8.31 21.42 17.78
N VAL A 21 8.13 21.56 16.46
CA VAL A 21 9.02 20.96 15.45
C VAL A 21 10.49 21.41 15.62
N GLY A 22 10.73 22.69 15.90
CA GLY A 22 12.10 23.22 15.99
C GLY A 22 12.93 22.57 17.09
N LEU A 23 12.30 22.31 18.25
CA LEU A 23 12.98 21.66 19.38
C LEU A 23 13.25 20.19 19.11
N THR A 24 12.34 19.48 18.42
CA THR A 24 12.54 18.08 18.05
C THR A 24 13.73 17.94 17.10
N ILE A 25 13.87 18.85 16.13
CA ILE A 25 14.97 18.85 15.17
C ILE A 25 16.30 19.20 15.86
N GLN A 26 16.30 20.18 16.77
CA GLN A 26 17.50 20.53 17.53
C GLN A 26 17.97 19.39 18.45
N GLN A 27 17.05 18.64 19.08
CA GLN A 27 17.41 17.55 19.98
C GLN A 27 17.86 16.29 19.25
N LEU A 28 17.28 15.96 18.10
CA LEU A 28 17.61 14.73 17.38
C LEU A 28 18.67 14.95 16.29
N GLY A 29 18.83 16.18 15.76
CA GLY A 29 19.72 16.48 14.64
C GLY A 29 19.20 16.00 13.27
N PHE A 30 18.08 15.29 13.26
CA PHE A 30 17.28 14.81 12.13
C PHE A 30 15.83 14.70 12.66
N PRO A 31 14.75 14.57 11.87
CA PRO A 31 14.54 14.71 10.42
C PRO A 31 14.17 16.16 10.02
N THR A 32 13.89 16.40 8.73
CA THR A 32 13.34 17.69 8.24
C THR A 32 11.90 17.94 8.72
N LYS A 33 11.51 19.22 8.83
CA LYS A 33 10.17 19.67 9.27
C LYS A 33 9.01 19.01 8.51
N SER A 34 9.17 18.81 7.21
CA SER A 34 8.16 18.15 6.35
C SER A 34 7.99 16.67 6.72
N THR A 35 9.10 15.97 6.88
CA THR A 35 9.15 14.56 7.26
C THR A 35 8.52 14.31 8.64
N LEU A 36 8.83 15.16 9.62
CA LEU A 36 8.24 15.06 10.97
C LEU A 36 6.71 15.23 10.94
N LYS A 37 6.21 16.21 10.17
CA LYS A 37 4.77 16.43 10.00
C LYS A 37 4.07 15.21 9.39
N HIS A 38 4.69 14.61 8.37
CA HIS A 38 4.15 13.42 7.72
C HIS A 38 4.06 12.23 8.69
N TRP A 39 5.13 11.97 9.45
CA TRP A 39 5.13 10.91 10.46
C TRP A 39 4.08 11.12 11.56
N CYS A 40 3.88 12.38 12.01
CA CYS A 40 2.84 12.67 12.99
C CYS A 40 1.44 12.47 12.43
N GLN A 41 1.20 12.84 11.17
CA GLN A 41 -0.07 12.62 10.50
C GLN A 41 -0.36 11.12 10.31
N GLU A 42 0.62 10.32 9.88
CA GLU A 42 0.46 8.87 9.77
C GLU A 42 0.19 8.21 11.13
N TYR A 43 0.83 8.72 12.19
CA TYR A 43 0.62 8.26 13.57
C TYR A 43 -0.80 8.60 14.07
N GLU A 44 -1.29 9.82 13.84
CA GLU A 44 -2.67 10.22 14.20
C GLU A 44 -3.73 9.45 13.38
N GLN A 45 -3.42 9.07 12.14
CA GLN A 45 -4.31 8.28 11.27
C GLN A 45 -4.34 6.77 11.61
N GLY A 46 -3.56 6.31 12.59
CA GLY A 46 -3.53 4.91 13.01
C GLY A 46 -2.96 3.93 11.97
N LEU A 47 -2.34 4.44 10.91
CA LEU A 47 -1.77 3.62 9.81
C LEU A 47 -0.44 2.95 10.20
N GLY A 48 0.08 3.23 11.40
CA GLY A 48 1.45 2.94 11.78
C GLY A 48 2.42 3.77 10.93
N LEU A 49 3.64 4.01 11.41
CA LEU A 49 4.69 4.73 10.68
C LEU A 49 5.21 3.89 9.50
N ALA A 50 4.32 3.54 8.58
CA ALA A 50 4.52 2.58 7.53
C ALA A 50 5.63 3.10 6.62
N THR A 51 6.77 2.41 6.66
CA THR A 51 8.00 2.78 5.94
C THR A 51 7.82 2.87 4.42
N ARG A 52 6.70 2.38 3.91
CA ARG A 52 6.32 2.40 2.52
C ARG A 52 4.80 2.45 2.51
N SER A 53 4.23 3.59 2.12
CA SER A 53 2.82 3.68 1.73
C SER A 53 2.61 2.72 0.55
N THR A 54 2.40 1.45 0.86
CA THR A 54 1.84 0.50 -0.09
C THR A 54 0.45 1.01 -0.32
N ARG A 55 0.24 1.69 -1.45
CA ARG A 55 -1.06 2.15 -1.92
C ARG A 55 -2.10 1.11 -1.50
N ALA A 56 -3.14 1.56 -0.81
CA ALA A 56 -4.26 0.71 -0.48
C ALA A 56 -4.62 -0.10 -1.73
N PRO A 57 -4.76 -1.43 -1.62
CA PRO A 57 -5.06 -2.25 -2.77
C PRO A 57 -6.34 -1.67 -3.39
N THR A 58 -6.24 -1.21 -4.63
CA THR A 58 -7.31 -0.48 -5.34
C THR A 58 -8.60 -1.31 -5.47
N TYR A 59 -8.53 -2.59 -5.11
CA TYR A 59 -9.59 -3.58 -5.24
C TYR A 59 -9.66 -4.45 -3.98
N SER A 60 -10.88 -4.66 -3.50
CA SER A 60 -11.15 -5.53 -2.36
C SER A 60 -10.83 -6.99 -2.70
N GLN A 61 -10.60 -7.81 -1.67
CA GLN A 61 -10.31 -9.23 -1.88
C GLN A 61 -11.47 -9.96 -2.60
N ALA A 62 -12.71 -9.67 -2.22
CA ALA A 62 -13.92 -10.22 -2.83
C ALA A 62 -14.02 -9.88 -4.33
N GLN A 63 -13.66 -8.64 -4.69
CA GLN A 63 -13.61 -8.17 -6.08
C GLN A 63 -12.63 -8.98 -6.94
N LYS A 64 -11.47 -9.34 -6.37
CA LYS A 64 -10.48 -10.17 -7.06
C LYS A 64 -10.95 -11.62 -7.19
N GLU A 65 -11.63 -12.16 -6.18
CA GLU A 65 -12.16 -13.53 -6.21
C GLU A 65 -13.29 -13.68 -7.23
N PHE A 66 -14.17 -12.69 -7.34
CA PHE A 66 -15.19 -12.64 -8.39
C PHE A 66 -14.56 -12.66 -9.80
N ALA A 67 -13.46 -11.94 -9.98
CA ALA A 67 -12.74 -11.94 -11.26
C ALA A 67 -12.13 -13.30 -11.60
N VAL A 68 -11.65 -14.06 -10.61
CA VAL A 68 -11.14 -15.43 -10.81
C VAL A 68 -12.28 -16.38 -11.20
N ALA A 69 -13.44 -16.28 -10.55
CA ALA A 69 -14.60 -17.09 -10.87
C ALA A 69 -15.08 -16.85 -12.30
N HIS A 70 -15.24 -15.58 -12.69
CA HIS A 70 -15.65 -15.18 -14.03
C HIS A 70 -14.65 -15.62 -15.11
N TYR A 71 -13.35 -15.66 -14.80
CA TYR A 71 -12.31 -16.16 -15.71
C TYR A 71 -12.45 -17.67 -16.00
N LEU A 72 -12.81 -18.48 -15.00
CA LEU A 72 -13.02 -19.91 -15.17
C LEU A 72 -14.28 -20.20 -16.00
N GLU A 73 -15.34 -19.43 -15.79
CA GLU A 73 -16.63 -19.59 -16.47
C GLU A 73 -16.56 -19.18 -17.96
N ASN A 74 -15.80 -18.13 -18.30
CA ASN A 74 -15.67 -17.62 -19.67
C ASN A 74 -14.52 -18.28 -20.47
N GLY A 75 -14.14 -19.52 -20.13
CA GLY A 75 -13.17 -20.27 -20.92
C GLY A 75 -11.75 -19.72 -20.89
N ARG A 76 -11.32 -19.09 -19.79
CA ARG A 76 -9.96 -18.56 -19.57
C ARG A 76 -9.60 -17.33 -20.41
N CYS A 77 -10.57 -16.49 -20.76
CA CYS A 77 -10.32 -15.23 -21.47
C CYS A 77 -10.23 -14.01 -20.51
N PHE A 78 -9.03 -13.44 -20.37
CA PHE A 78 -8.83 -12.22 -19.56
C PHE A 78 -9.40 -10.96 -20.23
N ALA A 79 -9.41 -10.89 -21.57
CA ALA A 79 -9.93 -9.72 -22.28
C ALA A 79 -11.41 -9.47 -21.96
N THR A 80 -12.22 -10.53 -21.95
CA THR A 80 -13.64 -10.48 -21.57
C THR A 80 -13.81 -10.08 -20.11
N THR A 81 -13.04 -10.69 -19.21
CA THR A 81 -13.09 -10.40 -17.76
C THR A 81 -12.69 -8.95 -17.46
N ILE A 82 -11.71 -8.39 -18.19
CA ILE A 82 -11.30 -6.99 -18.08
C ILE A 82 -12.38 -6.05 -18.61
N LYS A 83 -13.03 -6.38 -19.74
CA LYS A 83 -14.12 -5.56 -20.29
C LYS A 83 -15.33 -5.52 -19.36
N VAL A 84 -15.70 -6.65 -18.76
CA VAL A 84 -16.88 -6.77 -17.89
C VAL A 84 -16.64 -6.09 -16.54
N LEU A 85 -15.44 -6.22 -15.98
CA LEU A 85 -15.16 -5.78 -14.61
C LEU A 85 -14.33 -4.50 -14.52
N GLY A 86 -13.81 -3.99 -15.64
CA GLY A 86 -12.99 -2.76 -15.69
C GLY A 86 -11.61 -2.87 -15.03
N TYR A 87 -11.15 -4.07 -14.67
CA TYR A 87 -9.86 -4.24 -13.97
C TYR A 87 -8.67 -3.96 -14.88
N ARG A 88 -7.64 -3.30 -14.33
CA ARG A 88 -6.37 -3.15 -15.02
C ARG A 88 -5.63 -4.50 -15.07
N PRO A 89 -5.15 -4.98 -16.24
CA PRO A 89 -4.55 -6.33 -16.37
C PRO A 89 -3.37 -6.57 -15.42
N ARG A 90 -2.60 -5.52 -15.14
CA ARG A 90 -1.39 -5.58 -14.30
C ARG A 90 -1.65 -5.97 -12.84
N THR A 91 -2.86 -5.74 -12.31
CA THR A 91 -3.20 -6.09 -10.92
C THR A 91 -3.88 -7.45 -10.80
N LEU A 92 -4.58 -7.87 -11.86
CA LEU A 92 -5.41 -9.07 -11.85
C LEU A 92 -4.61 -10.33 -12.21
N LEU A 93 -3.67 -10.23 -13.16
CA LEU A 93 -2.80 -11.34 -13.57
C LEU A 93 -1.99 -11.97 -12.42
N PRO A 94 -1.22 -11.22 -11.61
CA PRO A 94 -0.43 -11.82 -10.53
C PRO A 94 -1.33 -12.47 -9.47
N PHE A 95 -2.51 -11.90 -9.21
CA PHE A 95 -3.46 -12.48 -8.26
C PHE A 95 -4.07 -13.79 -8.78
N CYS A 96 -4.50 -13.82 -10.04
CA CYS A 96 -5.00 -15.03 -10.69
C CYS A 96 -3.92 -16.12 -10.73
N ALA A 97 -2.70 -15.77 -11.13
CA ALA A 97 -1.55 -16.68 -11.16
C ALA A 97 -1.25 -17.27 -9.78
N GLN A 98 -1.29 -16.44 -8.73
CA GLN A 98 -1.07 -16.89 -7.35
C GLN A 98 -2.19 -17.81 -6.83
N LYS A 99 -3.46 -17.52 -7.15
CA LYS A 99 -4.60 -18.35 -6.72
C LYS A 99 -4.72 -19.66 -7.49
N LEU A 100 -4.34 -19.68 -8.76
CA LEU A 100 -4.47 -20.85 -9.64
C LEU A 100 -3.14 -21.64 -9.79
N GLY A 101 -2.05 -21.17 -9.19
CA GLY A 101 -0.73 -21.81 -9.30
C GLY A 101 -0.14 -21.78 -10.72
N MET A 102 -0.55 -20.82 -11.56
CA MET A 102 -0.16 -20.77 -12.99
C MET A 102 1.04 -19.85 -13.21
N SER A 103 2.08 -20.33 -13.89
CA SER A 103 3.37 -19.63 -14.04
C SER A 103 3.33 -18.38 -14.94
N ARG A 104 2.32 -18.22 -15.82
CA ARG A 104 2.07 -16.98 -16.59
C ARG A 104 0.74 -17.07 -17.34
N PRO A 105 -0.27 -16.24 -17.01
CA PRO A 105 -1.51 -16.21 -17.79
C PRO A 105 -1.27 -15.47 -19.11
N SER A 106 -1.60 -16.08 -20.25
CA SER A 106 -1.56 -15.41 -21.55
C SER A 106 -2.64 -14.32 -21.61
N LEU A 107 -2.25 -13.11 -22.01
CA LEU A 107 -3.20 -12.01 -22.25
C LEU A 107 -3.92 -12.14 -23.60
N TYR A 108 -3.44 -13.03 -24.47
CA TYR A 108 -3.92 -13.21 -25.83
C TYR A 108 -3.97 -14.71 -26.13
N THR A 109 -5.18 -15.24 -26.22
CA THR A 109 -5.54 -16.50 -26.87
C THR A 109 -6.87 -16.28 -27.56
#